data_AF-A0A100WAL7-F1
#
_entry.id   AF-A0A100WAL7-F1
#
_cell.length_a   1.000
_cell.length_b   1.000
_cell.length_c   1.000
_cell.angle_alpha   90.00
_cell.angle_beta   90.00
_cell.angle_gamma   90.00
#
_symmetry.space_group_name_H-M   'P 1'
#
loop_
_entity.id
_entity.type
_entity.pdbx_description
1 polymer ?
#
loop_
_entity_poly.entity_id
_entity_poly.type
_entity_poly.pdbx_seq_one_letter_code
_entity_poly.pdbx_strand_id
1 'polypeptide(L)'
;MQFGSLSNLVAAGSRSHRPEVGIGATMLSWTDRHAATVVSVSGDGQEVGVQRDLARRVDGGGPTDGGQRYEYTPDPDARSDIYTLRRNGNWVRKGEPMRKGAVLMIGARDEFYDFTF
;
A
#
# COMPACT_ATOMS: atom_id res chain seq x y z
N MET A 1 13.89 8.35 -3.71
CA MET A 1 13.35 6.98 -3.62
C MET A 1 13.64 6.32 -4.94
N GLN A 2 14.20 5.12 -4.93
CA GLN A 2 14.44 4.36 -6.14
C GLN A 2 13.52 3.15 -6.03
N PHE A 3 12.41 3.14 -6.77
CA PHE A 3 11.56 1.96 -6.86
C PHE A 3 11.93 1.22 -8.16
N GLY A 4 11.82 -0.11 -8.17
CA GLY A 4 12.17 -0.92 -9.34
C GLY A 4 11.27 -0.64 -10.55
N SER A 5 10.04 -0.18 -10.32
CA SER A 5 9.08 0.17 -11.38
C SER A 5 8.82 1.68 -11.45
N LEU A 6 8.74 2.19 -12.69
CA LEU A 6 8.36 3.58 -12.99
C LEU A 6 6.97 3.93 -12.44
N SER A 7 6.04 2.98 -12.45
CA SER A 7 4.69 3.19 -11.93
C SER A 7 4.67 3.32 -10.39
N ASN A 8 5.56 2.65 -9.66
CA ASN A 8 5.73 2.90 -8.22
C ASN A 8 6.33 4.29 -7.96
N LEU A 9 7.22 4.76 -8.82
CA LEU A 9 7.82 6.09 -8.70
C LEU A 9 6.79 7.22 -8.92
N VAL A 10 5.88 7.05 -9.87
CA VAL A 10 4.75 7.98 -10.09
C VAL A 10 3.75 7.92 -8.94
N ALA A 11 3.39 6.71 -8.47
CA ALA A 11 2.47 6.52 -7.35
C ALA A 11 3.02 7.06 -6.02
N ALA A 12 4.33 6.97 -5.79
CA ALA A 12 4.97 7.58 -4.62
C ALA A 12 5.13 9.10 -4.73
N GLY A 13 4.97 9.67 -5.92
CA GLY A 13 5.03 11.12 -6.17
C GLY A 13 3.66 11.81 -6.19
N SER A 14 2.56 11.06 -6.27
CA SER A 14 1.21 11.61 -6.20
C SER A 14 0.88 12.02 -4.76
N ARG A 15 0.25 13.18 -4.59
CA ARG A 15 -0.16 13.68 -3.27
C ARG A 15 -1.18 12.71 -2.67
N SER A 16 -0.77 12.04 -1.59
CA SER A 16 -1.61 11.11 -0.83
C SER A 16 -2.88 11.81 -0.34
N HIS A 17 -4.03 11.14 -0.42
CA HIS A 17 -5.30 11.67 0.08
C HIS A 17 -5.23 11.90 1.60
N ARG A 18 -6.12 12.75 2.13
CA ARG A 18 -6.19 12.99 3.57
C ARG A 18 -6.46 11.66 4.28
N PRO A 19 -5.69 11.30 5.33
CA PRO A 19 -5.89 10.03 6.02
C PRO A 19 -7.21 10.06 6.79
N GLU A 20 -8.14 9.18 6.41
CA GLU A 20 -9.42 8.98 7.07
C GLU A 20 -9.62 7.50 7.38
N VAL A 21 -10.23 7.18 8.53
CA VAL A 21 -10.51 5.79 8.90
C VAL A 21 -11.53 5.21 7.93
N GLY A 22 -11.26 4.01 7.41
CA GLY A 22 -12.08 3.32 6.43
C GLY A 22 -11.69 3.58 4.96
N ILE A 23 -10.75 4.51 4.70
CA ILE A 23 -10.26 4.72 3.33
C ILE A 23 -9.34 3.58 2.90
N GLY A 24 -9.41 3.22 1.61
CA GLY A 24 -8.49 2.29 0.99
C GLY A 24 -7.09 2.88 0.85
N ALA A 25 -6.08 2.06 1.07
CA ALA A 25 -4.68 2.41 0.92
C ALA A 25 -3.93 1.29 0.19
N THR A 26 -2.78 1.64 -0.38
CA THR A 26 -1.89 0.72 -1.07
C THR A 26 -0.51 0.81 -0.45
N MET A 27 0.02 -0.31 0.01
CA MET A 27 1.39 -0.45 0.47
C MET A 27 2.28 -0.72 -0.74
N LEU A 28 3.06 0.28 -1.12
CA LEU A 28 4.05 0.23 -2.18
C LEU A 28 5.38 -0.27 -1.60
N SER A 29 5.80 -1.44 -2.06
CA SER A 29 7.12 -2.01 -1.79
C SER A 29 8.04 -1.80 -3.01
N TRP A 30 9.18 -2.48 -3.03
CA TRP A 30 10.18 -2.32 -4.09
C TRP A 30 9.64 -2.74 -5.47
N THR A 31 9.04 -3.92 -5.55
CA THR A 31 8.39 -4.52 -6.73
C THR A 31 6.90 -4.72 -6.49
N ASP A 32 6.53 -5.19 -5.30
CA ASP A 32 5.16 -5.57 -4.96
C ASP A 32 4.29 -4.40 -4.48
N ARG A 33 2.97 -4.56 -4.62
CA ARG A 33 1.95 -3.69 -4.05
C ARG A 33 0.94 -4.53 -3.29
N HIS A 34 0.52 -4.02 -2.14
CA HIS A 34 -0.51 -4.69 -1.34
C HIS A 34 -1.65 -3.74 -1.00
N ALA A 35 -2.88 -4.22 -1.21
CA ALA A 35 -4.07 -3.52 -0.78
C ALA A 35 -4.16 -3.51 0.75
N ALA A 36 -4.57 -2.38 1.29
CA ALA A 36 -4.74 -2.16 2.72
C ALA A 36 -5.92 -1.23 2.98
N THR A 37 -6.41 -1.23 4.21
CA THR A 37 -7.44 -0.32 4.69
C THR A 37 -6.94 0.45 5.91
N VAL A 38 -7.18 1.76 5.95
CA VAL A 38 -6.82 2.58 7.11
C VAL A 38 -7.79 2.28 8.25
N VAL A 39 -7.26 1.78 9.37
CA VAL A 39 -8.06 1.41 10.56
C VAL A 39 -7.92 2.41 11.69
N SER A 40 -6.84 3.18 11.71
CA SER A 40 -6.63 4.21 12.72
C SER A 40 -5.83 5.39 12.17
N VAL A 41 -6.12 6.57 12.69
CA VAL A 41 -5.40 7.81 12.37
C VAL A 41 -5.10 8.49 13.71
N SER A 42 -3.85 8.90 13.92
CA SER A 42 -3.48 9.68 15.10
C SER A 42 -4.14 11.06 15.06
N GLY A 43 -4.48 11.62 16.23
CA GLY A 43 -5.10 12.96 16.34
C GLY A 43 -4.26 14.07 15.70
N ASP A 44 -2.94 13.89 15.62
CA ASP A 44 -2.02 14.83 14.95
C ASP A 44 -2.04 14.69 13.42
N GLY A 45 -2.70 13.67 12.87
CA GLY A 45 -2.73 13.38 11.44
C GLY A 45 -1.38 13.00 10.83
N GLN A 46 -0.38 12.69 11.67
CA GLN A 46 0.99 12.36 11.25
C GLN A 46 1.30 10.86 11.33
N GLU A 47 0.45 10.07 11.98
CA GLU A 47 0.57 8.61 12.04
C GLU A 47 -0.76 7.97 11.62
N VAL A 48 -0.69 6.90 10.85
CA VAL A 48 -1.84 6.12 10.41
C VAL A 48 -1.55 4.64 10.63
N GLY A 49 -2.51 3.93 11.21
CA GLY A 49 -2.53 2.47 11.25
C GLY A 49 -3.30 1.95 10.06
N VAL A 50 -2.66 1.09 9.28
CA VAL A 50 -3.30 0.38 8.18
C VAL A 50 -3.29 -1.11 8.44
N GLN A 51 -4.34 -1.76 7.98
CA GLN A 51 -4.48 -3.21 8.03
C GLN A 51 -4.42 -3.73 6.61
N ARG A 52 -3.64 -4.78 6.39
CA ARG A 52 -3.50 -5.39 5.07
C ARG A 52 -4.79 -6.12 4.72
N ASP A 53 -5.31 -5.88 3.52
CA ASP A 53 -6.48 -6.61 3.03
C ASP A 53 -6.02 -7.99 2.53
N LEU A 54 -6.87 -9.00 2.67
CA LEU A 54 -6.68 -10.30 2.03
C LEU A 54 -6.99 -10.14 0.54
N ALA A 55 -5.96 -10.11 -0.29
CA ALA A 55 -6.09 -10.18 -1.72
C ALA A 55 -6.14 -11.65 -2.17
N ARG A 56 -7.32 -12.12 -2.58
CA ARG A 56 -7.48 -13.43 -3.21
C ARG A 56 -7.57 -13.23 -4.71
N ARG A 57 -6.61 -13.78 -5.46
CA ARG A 57 -6.70 -13.82 -6.92
C ARG A 57 -7.89 -14.69 -7.32
N VAL A 58 -8.86 -14.08 -8.00
CA VAL A 58 -10.08 -14.76 -8.49
C VAL A 58 -9.95 -15.17 -9.96
N ASP A 59 -8.82 -14.87 -10.59
CA ASP A 59 -8.55 -15.25 -11.97
C ASP A 59 -8.27 -16.75 -12.07
N GLY A 60 -9.14 -17.47 -12.77
CA GLY A 60 -8.89 -18.85 -13.18
C GLY A 60 -7.89 -18.99 -14.35
N GLY A 61 -7.23 -17.90 -14.76
CA GLY A 61 -6.30 -17.85 -15.89
C GLY A 61 -4.84 -17.74 -15.44
N GLY A 62 -3.93 -18.34 -16.20
CA GLY A 62 -2.50 -18.43 -15.89
C GLY A 62 -1.78 -17.08 -15.67
N PRO A 63 -0.50 -17.10 -15.28
CA PRO A 63 0.26 -15.92 -14.86
C PRO A 63 0.44 -14.81 -15.92
N THR A 64 0.10 -15.08 -17.18
CA THR A 64 0.36 -14.20 -18.35
C THR A 64 -0.87 -13.54 -18.96
N ASP A 65 -2.09 -13.85 -18.50
CA ASP A 65 -3.31 -13.37 -19.15
C ASP A 65 -3.80 -12.03 -18.56
N GLY A 66 -3.35 -10.92 -19.17
CA GLY A 66 -4.10 -9.70 -19.50
C GLY A 66 -4.95 -8.94 -18.47
N GLY A 67 -5.10 -9.38 -17.24
CA GLY A 67 -5.93 -8.72 -16.23
C GLY A 67 -5.97 -9.52 -14.95
N GLN A 68 -5.11 -9.16 -14.00
CA GLN A 68 -5.14 -9.75 -12.68
C GLN A 68 -6.31 -9.13 -11.88
N ARG A 69 -7.37 -9.90 -11.61
CA ARG A 69 -8.47 -9.50 -10.73
C ARG A 69 -8.26 -10.14 -9.36
N TYR A 70 -8.19 -9.26 -8.38
CA TYR A 70 -8.13 -9.62 -6.98
C TYR A 70 -9.43 -9.22 -6.31
N GLU A 71 -10.00 -10.14 -5.55
CA GLU A 71 -11.00 -9.81 -4.55
C GLU A 71 -10.28 -9.39 -3.27
N TYR A 72 -10.66 -8.24 -2.74
CA TYR A 72 -10.10 -7.67 -1.52
C TYR A 72 -11.10 -7.86 -0.39
N THR A 73 -10.72 -8.63 0.62
CA THR A 73 -11.51 -8.76 1.85
C THR A 73 -10.73 -8.12 3.00
N PRO A 74 -11.32 -7.17 3.75
CA PRO A 74 -10.68 -6.65 4.96
C PRO A 74 -10.43 -7.81 5.92
N ASP A 75 -9.18 -7.95 6.39
CA ASP A 75 -8.83 -8.98 7.36
C ASP A 75 -8.68 -8.32 8.74
N PRO A 76 -9.68 -8.45 9.63
CA PRO A 76 -9.65 -7.82 10.94
C PRO A 76 -8.58 -8.41 11.87
N ASP A 77 -8.05 -9.59 11.57
CA ASP A 77 -6.98 -10.25 12.34
C ASP A 77 -5.57 -9.96 11.77
N ALA A 78 -5.49 -9.33 10.59
CA ALA A 78 -4.21 -9.00 9.98
C ALA A 78 -3.43 -7.99 10.83
N ARG A 79 -2.09 -8.16 10.86
CA ARG A 79 -1.19 -7.25 11.57
C ARG A 79 -1.39 -5.82 11.08
N SER A 80 -1.66 -4.91 12.02
CA SER A 80 -1.73 -3.49 11.74
C SER A 80 -0.31 -2.93 11.61
N ASP A 81 -0.02 -2.30 10.48
CA ASP A 81 1.24 -1.59 10.25
C ASP A 81 1.05 -0.10 10.42
N ILE A 82 1.97 0.53 11.15
CA ILE A 82 1.93 1.97 11.42
C ILE A 82 2.81 2.68 10.39
N TYR A 83 2.24 3.67 9.71
CA TYR A 83 2.93 4.55 8.79
C TYR A 83 2.93 5.97 9.35
N THR A 84 4.01 6.69 9.08
CA THR A 84 4.20 8.06 9.56
C THR A 84 4.48 9.00 8.39
N LEU A 85 3.86 10.17 8.40
CA LEU A 85 4.07 11.20 7.39
C LEU A 85 5.48 11.78 7.55
N ARG A 86 6.29 11.69 6.50
CA ARG A 86 7.65 12.23 6.49
C ARG A 86 7.67 13.61 5.84
N ARG A 87 8.75 14.37 6.09
CA ARG A 87 8.95 15.73 5.56
C ARG A 87 8.91 15.85 4.03
N ASN A 88 9.12 14.75 3.32
CA ASN A 88 8.99 14.70 1.86
C ASN A 88 7.54 14.50 1.38
N GLY A 89 6.56 14.45 2.27
CA GLY A 89 5.15 14.22 1.95
C GLY A 89 4.74 12.76 1.81
N ASN A 90 5.67 11.82 2.03
CA ASN A 90 5.42 10.40 1.85
C ASN A 90 5.16 9.71 3.19
N TRP A 91 4.23 8.78 3.18
CA TRP A 91 3.94 7.92 4.33
C TRP A 91 4.92 6.75 4.32
N VAL A 92 5.74 6.63 5.36
CA VAL A 92 6.73 5.56 5.47
C VAL A 92 6.46 4.76 6.73
N ARG A 93 6.60 3.43 6.64
CA ARG A 93 6.40 2.53 7.77
C ARG A 93 7.29 2.93 8.95
N LYS A 94 6.72 2.90 10.16
CA LYS A 94 7.40 3.29 11.39
C LYS A 94 8.60 2.35 11.62
N GLY A 95 9.79 2.94 11.74
CA GLY A 95 11.05 2.20 11.89
C GLY A 95 11.83 1.96 10.60
N GLU A 96 11.26 2.24 9.42
CA GLU A 96 11.95 2.03 8.14
C GLU A 96 12.57 3.32 7.56
N PRO A 97 13.71 3.21 6.84
CA PRO A 97 14.40 4.35 6.25
C PRO A 97 13.70 4.86 4.99
N MET A 98 13.68 6.18 4.78
CA MET A 98 12.97 6.83 3.65
C MET A 98 13.36 6.36 2.24
N ARG A 99 14.55 5.78 2.06
CA ARG A 99 15.05 5.36 0.74
C ARG A 99 14.75 3.91 0.36
N LYS A 100 14.45 3.06 1.36
CA LYS A 100 14.21 1.62 1.17
C LYS A 100 12.94 1.11 1.88
N GLY A 101 12.28 1.97 2.65
CA GLY A 101 11.11 1.60 3.41
C GLY A 101 9.86 1.51 2.53
N ALA A 102 8.92 0.69 2.96
CA ALA A 102 7.59 0.61 2.38
C ALA A 102 6.89 1.97 2.46
N VAL A 103 6.32 2.39 1.34
CA VAL A 103 5.57 3.64 1.22
C VAL A 103 4.08 3.33 1.17
N LEU A 104 3.27 4.14 1.85
CA LEU A 104 1.82 4.02 1.81
C LEU A 104 1.22 5.12 0.91
N MET A 105 0.39 4.70 -0.04
CA MET A 105 -0.43 5.59 -0.84
C MET A 105 -1.88 5.49 -0.36
N ILE A 106 -2.43 6.59 0.13
CA ILE A 106 -3.81 6.65 0.63
C ILE A 106 -4.74 7.08 -0.50
N GLY A 107 -5.86 6.39 -0.66
CA GLY A 107 -6.91 6.70 -1.64
C GLY A 107 -7.00 5.73 -2.82
N ALA A 108 -6.13 4.72 -2.90
CA ALA A 108 -6.24 3.65 -3.89
C ALA A 108 -6.03 2.29 -3.22
N ARG A 109 -6.73 1.26 -3.71
CA ARG A 109 -6.49 -0.15 -3.37
C ARG A 109 -5.97 -0.86 -4.61
N ASP A 110 -4.70 -1.20 -4.60
CA ASP A 110 -4.03 -1.89 -5.69
C ASP A 110 -3.16 -3.01 -5.12
N GLU A 111 -3.39 -4.23 -5.59
CA GLU A 111 -2.54 -5.39 -5.29
C GLU A 111 -1.84 -5.80 -6.57
N PHE A 112 -0.52 -5.89 -6.48
CA PHE A 112 0.32 -6.36 -7.55
C PHE A 112 1.35 -7.30 -6.96
N TYR A 113 1.31 -8.56 -7.40
CA TYR A 113 2.29 -9.56 -7.01
C TYR A 113 3.07 -9.98 -8.25
N ASP A 114 4.37 -9.68 -8.27
CA ASP A 114 5.23 -10.14 -9.35
C ASP A 114 5.55 -11.63 -9.16
N PHE A 115 5.08 -12.46 -10.08
CA PHE A 115 5.38 -13.90 -10.09
C PHE A 115 6.72 -14.23 -10.79
N THR A 116 7.45 -13.21 -11.25
CA THR A 116 8.71 -13.40 -11.98
C THR A 116 9.86 -13.45 -10.97
N PHE A 117 10.42 -14.64 -10.75
CA PHE A 117 11.61 -14.89 -9.93
C PHE A 117 12.84 -15.08 -10.82
#